data_AF-A0A6I1HZT5-F1
#
_entry.id   AF-A0A6I1HZT5-F1
#
_cell.length_a   1.000
_cell.length_b   1.000
_cell.length_c   1.000
_cell.angle_alpha   90.00
_cell.angle_beta   90.00
_cell.angle_gamma   90.00
#
_symmetry.space_group_name_H-M   'P 1'
#
loop_
_entity.id
_entity.type
_entity.pdbx_description
1 polymer ?
#
loop_
_entity_poly.entity_id
_entity_poly.type
_entity_poly.pdbx_seq_one_letter_code
_entity_poly.pdbx_strand_id
1 'polypeptide(L)'
;MQEMSNVVRAVALPPGAGIAPLYPGSNLADAYAVGLPTAQARQMDMQSLARQLLGSQPGWARSLMVLRDAIVARFGIQTARQLEAKPGKRIGIFRIYAVSDDEIIVGEDDSHLDFRLSVLRNRDAGRHGSVTVASVVHCHNWVGRAYILLIRPFHKLIVRRSLARAVRQGFA
;
A
#
# COMPACT_ATOMS: atom_id res chain seq x y z
N MET A 1 7.52 -5.78 -26.44
CA MET A 1 7.10 -6.12 -25.05
C MET A 1 8.29 -5.95 -24.13
N GLN A 2 8.30 -4.95 -23.24
CA GLN A 2 9.36 -4.80 -22.25
C GLN A 2 9.24 -5.92 -21.20
N GLU A 3 10.28 -6.72 -21.03
CA GLU A 3 10.39 -7.64 -19.88
C GLU A 3 10.32 -6.82 -18.59
N MET A 4 9.24 -6.98 -17.83
CA MET A 4 9.18 -6.47 -16.46
C MET A 4 10.00 -7.38 -15.56
N SER A 5 11.18 -6.89 -15.16
CA SER A 5 12.07 -7.56 -14.21
C SER A 5 11.42 -7.72 -12.84
N ASN A 6 11.86 -8.73 -12.07
CA ASN A 6 11.56 -8.89 -10.63
C ASN A 6 12.12 -7.76 -9.73
N VAL A 7 12.65 -6.69 -10.32
CA VAL A 7 13.16 -5.51 -9.64
C VAL A 7 12.03 -4.50 -9.48
N VAL A 8 11.86 -3.98 -8.25
CA VAL A 8 10.87 -2.95 -7.94
C VAL A 8 11.27 -1.61 -8.57
N ARG A 9 10.38 -1.03 -9.35
CA ARG A 9 10.59 0.25 -10.04
C ARG A 9 9.56 1.28 -9.59
N ALA A 10 9.98 2.53 -9.44
CA ALA A 10 9.03 3.63 -9.33
C ALA A 10 8.39 3.83 -10.71
N VAL A 11 7.08 4.06 -10.74
CA VAL A 11 6.30 4.26 -11.97
C VAL A 11 5.41 5.48 -11.83
N ALA A 12 4.85 5.94 -12.95
CA ALA A 12 3.80 6.95 -12.92
C ALA A 12 2.55 6.43 -12.20
N LEU A 13 1.77 7.34 -11.62
CA LEU A 13 0.51 6.99 -10.98
C LEU A 13 -0.44 6.36 -12.01
N PRO A 14 -1.04 5.18 -11.75
CA PRO A 14 -1.86 4.48 -12.72
C PRO A 14 -3.21 5.22 -12.93
N PRO A 15 -3.46 5.83 -14.11
CA PRO A 15 -4.68 6.61 -14.33
C PRO A 15 -5.96 5.75 -14.32
N GLY A 16 -5.83 4.44 -14.56
CA GLY A 16 -6.95 3.49 -14.51
C GLY A 16 -7.21 2.87 -13.13
N ALA A 17 -6.44 3.21 -12.10
CA ALA A 17 -6.74 2.73 -10.75
C ALA A 17 -7.99 3.44 -10.19
N GLY A 18 -8.81 2.75 -9.41
CA GLY A 18 -10.00 3.34 -8.79
C GLY A 18 -9.69 4.48 -7.83
N ILE A 19 -8.44 4.59 -7.35
CA ILE A 19 -7.96 5.73 -6.55
C ILE A 19 -7.51 6.94 -7.38
N ALA A 20 -7.52 6.87 -8.71
CA ALA A 20 -7.04 7.97 -9.57
C ALA A 20 -7.74 9.32 -9.36
N PRO A 21 -9.06 9.38 -9.08
CA PRO A 21 -9.73 10.63 -8.72
C PRO A 21 -9.15 11.32 -7.47
N LEU A 22 -8.39 10.60 -6.64
CA LEU A 22 -7.76 11.12 -5.42
C LEU A 22 -6.36 11.69 -5.67
N TYR A 23 -5.79 11.56 -6.87
CA TYR A 23 -4.44 12.07 -7.16
C TYR A 23 -4.32 13.60 -7.08
N PRO A 24 -5.25 14.39 -7.67
CA PRO A 24 -5.17 15.85 -7.61
C PRO A 24 -5.23 16.35 -6.16
N GLY A 25 -4.37 17.32 -5.81
CA GLY A 25 -4.37 17.95 -4.48
C GLY A 25 -3.81 17.10 -3.33
N SER A 26 -3.35 15.87 -3.61
CA SER A 26 -2.79 14.98 -2.59
C SER A 26 -1.48 15.51 -1.99
N ASN A 27 -1.26 15.23 -0.70
CA ASN A 27 -0.03 15.59 0.02
C ASN A 27 1.08 14.55 -0.18
N LEU A 28 0.70 13.31 -0.51
CA LEU A 28 1.58 12.27 -1.00
C LEU A 28 0.85 11.48 -2.08
N ALA A 29 1.49 11.30 -3.22
CA ALA A 29 1.15 10.27 -4.18
C ALA A 29 2.42 9.62 -4.71
N ASP A 30 2.50 8.29 -4.68
CA ASP A 30 3.55 7.53 -5.33
C ASP A 30 3.05 6.18 -5.84
N ALA A 31 3.79 5.61 -6.79
CA ALA A 31 3.49 4.28 -7.32
C ALA A 31 4.77 3.49 -7.59
N TYR A 32 4.71 2.19 -7.30
CA TYR A 32 5.80 1.25 -7.53
C TYR A 32 5.28 -0.03 -8.16
N ALA A 33 5.96 -0.51 -9.19
CA ALA A 33 5.59 -1.72 -9.90
C ALA A 33 6.68 -2.79 -9.81
N VAL A 34 6.26 -4.05 -9.89
CA VAL A 34 7.14 -5.21 -10.01
C VAL A 34 6.48 -6.33 -10.81
N GLY A 35 7.27 -7.13 -11.52
CA GLY A 35 6.79 -8.32 -12.22
C GLY A 35 6.29 -9.40 -11.24
N LEU A 36 5.26 -10.13 -11.65
CA LEU A 36 4.80 -11.32 -10.93
C LEU A 36 5.76 -12.48 -11.21
N PRO A 37 6.36 -13.10 -10.17
CA PRO A 37 7.40 -14.11 -10.36
C PRO A 37 6.83 -15.45 -10.86
N THR A 38 5.56 -15.74 -10.61
CA THR A 38 4.94 -17.05 -10.86
C THR A 38 3.54 -16.94 -11.49
N ALA A 39 3.13 -18.00 -12.20
CA ALA A 39 1.75 -18.11 -12.71
C ALA A 39 0.72 -18.26 -11.57
N GLN A 40 1.12 -18.81 -10.43
CA GLN A 40 0.28 -18.91 -9.24
C GLN A 40 -0.05 -17.51 -8.70
N ALA A 41 0.94 -16.62 -8.59
CA ALA A 41 0.71 -15.25 -8.17
C ALA A 41 -0.19 -14.47 -9.15
N ARG A 42 -0.12 -14.80 -10.45
CA ARG A 42 -1.05 -14.27 -11.47
C ARG A 42 -2.51 -14.69 -11.23
N GLN A 43 -2.75 -15.92 -10.80
CA GLN A 43 -4.10 -16.47 -10.66
C GLN A 43 -4.71 -16.23 -9.26
N MET A 44 -3.90 -15.78 -8.31
CA MET A 44 -4.32 -15.49 -6.94
C MET A 44 -5.45 -14.45 -6.89
N ASP A 45 -6.39 -14.58 -5.96
CA ASP A 45 -7.37 -13.52 -5.73
C ASP A 45 -6.69 -12.25 -5.17
N MET A 46 -7.28 -11.08 -5.43
CA MET A 46 -6.67 -9.82 -5.05
C MET A 46 -6.51 -9.63 -3.53
N GLN A 47 -7.38 -10.23 -2.71
CA GLN A 47 -7.23 -10.12 -1.26
C GLN A 47 -6.04 -10.93 -0.76
N SER A 48 -5.86 -12.16 -1.24
CA SER A 48 -4.69 -12.98 -0.90
C SER A 48 -3.40 -12.34 -1.41
N LEU A 49 -3.40 -11.81 -2.63
CA LEU A 49 -2.25 -11.09 -3.20
C LEU A 49 -1.87 -9.87 -2.34
N ALA A 50 -2.86 -9.08 -1.92
CA ALA A 50 -2.64 -7.94 -1.03
C ALA A 50 -2.23 -8.36 0.38
N ARG A 51 -2.78 -9.44 0.94
CA ARG A 51 -2.35 -9.99 2.24
C ARG A 51 -0.88 -10.38 2.21
N GLN A 52 -0.43 -11.07 1.15
CA GLN A 52 0.96 -11.48 1.01
C GLN A 52 1.90 -10.28 0.86
N LEU A 53 1.50 -9.30 0.04
CA LEU A 53 2.25 -8.06 -0.14
C LEU A 53 2.36 -7.24 1.16
N LEU A 54 1.25 -7.03 1.85
CA LEU A 54 1.19 -6.23 3.08
C LEU A 54 1.80 -6.97 4.27
N GLY A 55 1.72 -8.30 4.30
CA GLY A 55 2.39 -9.17 5.27
C GLY A 55 3.91 -9.24 5.05
N SER A 56 4.39 -8.94 3.84
CA SER A 56 5.82 -8.88 3.50
C SER A 56 6.53 -7.61 4.00
N GLN A 57 5.89 -6.80 4.85
CA GLN A 57 6.51 -5.62 5.44
C GLN A 57 7.78 -5.99 6.23
N PRO A 58 8.86 -5.17 6.14
CA PRO A 58 10.07 -5.43 6.89
C PRO A 58 9.83 -5.23 8.40
N GLY A 59 10.48 -6.04 9.25
CA GLY A 59 10.22 -6.03 10.70
C GLY A 59 10.35 -4.66 11.40
N TRP A 60 11.26 -3.80 10.94
CA TRP A 60 11.39 -2.43 11.47
C TRP A 60 10.18 -1.53 11.16
N ALA A 61 9.41 -1.83 10.11
CA ALA A 61 8.16 -1.12 9.82
C ALA A 61 7.16 -1.30 10.96
N ARG A 62 7.12 -2.49 11.57
CA ARG A 62 6.31 -2.74 12.77
C ARG A 62 6.79 -1.89 13.95
N SER A 63 8.11 -1.79 14.15
CA SER A 63 8.69 -0.93 15.20
C SER A 63 8.35 0.56 14.98
N LEU A 64 8.36 1.04 13.74
CA LEU A 64 7.92 2.40 13.43
C LEU A 64 6.42 2.62 13.62
N MET A 65 5.59 1.61 13.34
CA MET A 65 4.15 1.68 13.65
C MET A 65 3.92 1.78 15.17
N VAL A 66 4.68 1.03 15.97
CA VAL A 66 4.62 1.15 17.44
C VAL A 66 5.09 2.54 17.91
N LEU A 67 6.17 3.06 17.33
CA LEU A 67 6.67 4.41 17.65
C LEU A 67 5.65 5.49 17.24
N ARG A 68 5.07 5.38 16.04
CA ARG A 68 3.95 6.23 15.59
C ARG A 68 2.85 6.19 16.64
N ASP A 69 2.37 5.01 16.97
CA ASP A 69 1.25 4.83 17.88
C ASP A 69 1.53 5.46 19.25
N ALA A 70 2.75 5.33 19.78
CA ALA A 70 3.15 5.96 21.03
C ALA A 70 3.12 7.50 20.97
N ILE A 71 3.59 8.08 19.85
CA ILE A 71 3.57 9.54 19.65
C ILE A 71 2.13 10.04 19.50
N VAL A 72 1.36 9.38 18.64
CA VAL A 72 0.03 9.86 18.23
C VAL A 72 -1.06 9.55 19.27
N ALA A 73 -0.85 8.56 20.16
CA ALA A 73 -1.74 8.29 21.30
C ALA A 73 -1.89 9.50 22.24
N ARG A 74 -0.86 10.36 22.34
CA ARG A 74 -0.90 11.59 23.13
C ARG A 74 -1.76 12.70 22.50
N PHE A 75 -2.08 12.56 21.21
CA PHE A 75 -2.81 13.54 20.40
C PHE A 75 -4.22 13.05 19.98
N GLY A 76 -4.71 11.92 20.52
CA GLY A 76 -6.05 11.40 20.22
C GLY A 76 -6.23 10.83 18.81
N ILE A 77 -5.13 10.50 18.13
CA ILE A 77 -5.11 9.88 16.80
C ILE A 77 -5.22 8.36 16.94
N GLN A 78 -5.84 7.70 15.96
CA GLN A 78 -6.09 6.26 16.02
C GLN A 78 -4.80 5.43 15.90
N THR A 79 -4.63 4.52 16.86
CA THR A 79 -3.51 3.55 16.89
C THR A 79 -3.78 2.35 15.98
N ALA A 80 -2.73 1.67 15.53
CA ALA A 80 -2.82 0.43 14.75
C ALA A 80 -3.70 -0.62 15.44
N ARG A 81 -3.58 -0.76 16.76
CA ARG A 81 -4.39 -1.70 17.56
C ARG A 81 -5.87 -1.35 17.56
N GLN A 82 -6.22 -0.07 17.63
CA GLN A 82 -7.62 0.37 17.55
C GLN A 82 -8.19 0.11 16.16
N LEU A 83 -7.39 0.26 15.11
CA LEU A 83 -7.79 -0.07 13.74
C LEU A 83 -8.03 -1.58 13.58
N GLU A 84 -7.09 -2.42 14.01
CA GLU A 84 -7.22 -3.88 13.95
C GLU A 84 -8.46 -4.41 14.70
N ALA A 85 -8.85 -3.76 15.79
CA ALA A 85 -10.02 -4.14 16.59
C ALA A 85 -11.38 -3.71 16.01
N LYS A 86 -11.41 -2.87 14.96
CA LYS A 86 -12.68 -2.42 14.37
C LYS A 86 -13.36 -3.54 13.56
N PRO A 87 -14.68 -3.75 13.70
CA PRO A 87 -15.41 -4.71 12.87
C PRO A 87 -15.39 -4.31 11.38
N GLY A 88 -15.21 -5.29 10.50
CA GLY A 88 -15.26 -5.11 9.04
C GLY A 88 -14.25 -5.94 8.24
N LYS A 89 -14.34 -5.90 6.91
CA LYS A 89 -13.35 -6.53 6.01
C LYS A 89 -12.05 -5.70 6.03
N ARG A 90 -10.97 -6.26 6.59
CA ARG A 90 -9.67 -5.60 6.79
C ARG A 90 -8.51 -6.51 6.36
N ILE A 91 -7.38 -5.91 6.02
CA ILE A 91 -6.08 -6.58 5.86
C ILE A 91 -5.10 -5.91 6.83
N GLY A 92 -4.80 -6.59 7.94
CA GLY A 92 -4.06 -5.98 9.06
C GLY A 92 -4.76 -4.72 9.57
N ILE A 93 -4.02 -3.61 9.61
CA ILE A 93 -4.53 -2.30 10.05
C ILE A 93 -5.40 -1.59 8.98
N PHE A 94 -5.43 -2.08 7.74
CA PHE A 94 -6.07 -1.37 6.64
C PHE A 94 -7.49 -1.88 6.38
N ARG A 95 -8.45 -0.96 6.30
CA ARG A 95 -9.82 -1.24 5.86
C ARG A 95 -9.86 -1.50 4.36
N ILE A 96 -10.63 -2.50 3.93
CA ILE A 96 -10.91 -2.74 2.53
C ILE A 96 -12.05 -1.80 2.09
N TYR A 97 -11.81 -1.00 1.04
CA TYR A 97 -12.79 -0.09 0.45
C TYR A 97 -13.43 -0.68 -0.81
N ALA A 98 -12.63 -1.32 -1.66
CA ALA A 98 -13.11 -1.94 -2.89
C ALA A 98 -12.27 -3.16 -3.24
N VAL A 99 -12.89 -4.16 -3.87
CA VAL A 99 -12.23 -5.33 -4.44
C VAL A 99 -12.85 -5.58 -5.80
N SER A 100 -12.00 -5.72 -6.81
CA SER A 100 -12.33 -6.15 -8.17
C SER A 100 -11.39 -7.27 -8.59
N ASP A 101 -11.55 -7.77 -9.82
CA ASP A 101 -10.75 -8.88 -10.32
C ASP A 101 -9.26 -8.57 -10.40
N ASP A 102 -8.88 -7.32 -10.66
CA ASP A 102 -7.48 -6.90 -10.84
C ASP A 102 -7.06 -5.74 -9.94
N GLU A 103 -7.96 -5.22 -9.08
CA GLU A 103 -7.62 -4.16 -8.13
C GLU A 103 -8.23 -4.42 -6.76
N ILE A 104 -7.45 -4.15 -5.70
CA ILE A 104 -7.96 -4.00 -4.34
C ILE A 104 -7.51 -2.67 -3.77
N ILE A 105 -8.48 -1.94 -3.20
CA ILE A 105 -8.25 -0.65 -2.56
C ILE A 105 -8.41 -0.84 -1.06
N VAL A 106 -7.34 -0.54 -0.33
CA VAL A 106 -7.31 -0.53 1.13
C VAL A 106 -6.90 0.84 1.65
N GLY A 107 -7.21 1.16 2.89
CA GLY A 107 -6.87 2.47 3.44
C GLY A 107 -7.44 2.69 4.84
N GLU A 108 -7.41 3.93 5.28
CA GLU A 108 -8.12 4.39 6.48
C GLU A 108 -8.39 5.89 6.38
N ASP A 109 -9.46 6.32 7.04
CA ASP A 109 -9.78 7.73 7.28
C ASP A 109 -9.48 8.04 8.75
N ASP A 110 -8.55 8.96 8.99
CA ASP A 110 -8.09 9.33 10.33
C ASP A 110 -8.24 10.85 10.52
N SER A 111 -8.18 11.32 11.77
CA SER A 111 -8.47 12.71 12.13
C SER A 111 -7.50 13.75 11.56
N HIS A 112 -6.32 13.30 11.10
CA HIS A 112 -5.25 14.16 10.58
C HIS A 112 -4.98 13.94 9.10
N LEU A 113 -5.31 12.76 8.57
CA LEU A 113 -5.15 12.40 7.17
C LEU A 113 -6.05 11.24 6.78
N ASP A 114 -6.38 11.19 5.50
CA ASP A 114 -6.92 10.02 4.83
C ASP A 114 -5.82 9.36 4.01
N PHE A 115 -5.73 8.05 4.08
CA PHE A 115 -4.80 7.23 3.31
C PHE A 115 -5.55 6.22 2.46
N ARG A 116 -5.12 6.08 1.21
CA ARG A 116 -5.54 5.03 0.29
C ARG A 116 -4.34 4.37 -0.36
N LEU A 117 -4.46 3.06 -0.53
CA LEU A 117 -3.51 2.18 -1.19
C LEU A 117 -4.26 1.32 -2.18
N SER A 118 -3.90 1.44 -3.45
CA SER A 118 -4.35 0.53 -4.50
C SER A 118 -3.27 -0.50 -4.77
N VAL A 119 -3.66 -1.77 -4.82
CA VAL A 119 -2.86 -2.86 -5.38
C VAL A 119 -3.53 -3.25 -6.69
N LEU A 120 -2.89 -2.91 -7.80
CA LEU A 120 -3.38 -3.10 -9.17
C LEU A 120 -2.55 -4.16 -9.88
N ARG A 121 -3.20 -5.22 -10.36
CA ARG A 121 -2.59 -6.24 -11.21
C ARG A 121 -2.77 -5.87 -12.68
N ASN A 122 -1.69 -5.92 -13.44
CA ASN A 122 -1.74 -5.87 -14.90
C ASN A 122 -1.33 -7.23 -15.46
N ARG A 123 -2.28 -7.93 -16.09
CA ARG A 123 -2.10 -9.27 -16.64
C ARG A 123 -1.32 -9.31 -17.95
N ASP A 124 -1.24 -8.20 -18.67
CA ASP A 124 -0.60 -8.17 -20.00
C ASP A 124 0.86 -7.69 -19.94
N ALA A 125 1.30 -7.26 -18.76
CA ALA A 125 2.61 -6.69 -18.56
C ALA A 125 3.64 -7.73 -18.05
N GLY A 126 4.48 -8.24 -18.96
CA GLY A 126 5.51 -9.24 -18.66
C GLY A 126 5.02 -10.69 -18.74
N ARG A 127 5.88 -11.66 -18.37
CA ARG A 127 5.59 -13.10 -18.58
C ARG A 127 4.38 -13.61 -17.80
N HIS A 128 4.23 -13.20 -16.54
CA HIS A 128 3.12 -13.62 -15.68
C HIS A 128 2.20 -12.45 -15.31
N GLY A 129 2.42 -11.26 -15.89
CA GLY A 129 1.82 -10.02 -15.44
C GLY A 129 2.69 -9.28 -14.41
N SER A 130 2.15 -8.21 -13.87
CA SER A 130 2.79 -7.34 -12.89
C SER A 130 1.81 -6.85 -11.84
N VAL A 131 2.36 -6.33 -10.74
CA VAL A 131 1.61 -5.66 -9.68
C VAL A 131 2.16 -4.26 -9.50
N THR A 132 1.27 -3.28 -9.49
CA THR A 132 1.55 -1.89 -9.16
C THR A 132 0.87 -1.56 -7.84
N VAL A 133 1.62 -0.94 -6.94
CA VAL A 133 1.13 -0.42 -5.68
C VAL A 133 1.13 1.09 -5.78
N ALA A 134 -0.03 1.71 -5.64
CA ALA A 134 -0.18 3.16 -5.66
C ALA A 134 -0.72 3.66 -4.33
N SER A 135 -0.03 4.62 -3.71
CA SER A 135 -0.38 5.21 -2.42
C SER A 135 -0.81 6.65 -2.61
N VAL A 136 -1.87 7.06 -1.92
CA VAL A 136 -2.37 8.45 -1.90
C VAL A 136 -2.70 8.86 -0.48
N VAL A 137 -2.29 10.07 -0.09
CA VAL A 137 -2.58 10.67 1.21
C VAL A 137 -3.12 12.09 1.04
N HIS A 138 -4.22 12.38 1.73
CA HIS A 138 -4.77 13.72 1.90
C HIS A 138 -4.73 14.10 3.38
N CYS A 139 -4.13 15.23 3.71
CA CYS A 139 -4.04 15.73 5.08
C CYS A 139 -5.12 16.78 5.33
N HIS A 140 -5.82 16.69 6.46
CA HIS A 140 -6.87 17.65 6.81
C HIS A 140 -6.34 18.86 7.59
N ASN A 141 -5.20 18.71 8.26
CA ASN A 141 -4.64 19.73 9.13
C ASN A 141 -3.10 19.78 9.07
N TRP A 142 -2.52 20.77 9.76
CA TRP A 142 -1.07 20.96 9.80
C TRP A 142 -0.33 19.79 10.46
N VAL A 143 -0.96 19.12 11.44
CA VAL A 143 -0.39 17.93 12.09
C VAL A 143 -0.22 16.81 11.07
N GLY A 144 -1.23 16.56 10.25
CA GLY A 144 -1.17 15.59 9.16
C GLY A 144 -0.09 15.91 8.14
N ARG A 145 0.06 17.19 7.78
CA ARG A 145 1.11 17.65 6.85
C ARG A 145 2.52 17.47 7.41
N ALA A 146 2.73 17.80 8.68
CA ALA A 146 4.01 17.58 9.36
C ALA A 146 4.31 16.09 9.49
N TYR A 147 3.30 15.29 9.86
CA TYR A 147 3.40 13.85 9.99
C TYR A 147 3.80 13.19 8.66
N ILE A 148 3.07 13.46 7.56
CA ILE A 148 3.37 12.84 6.27
C ILE A 148 4.76 13.25 5.76
N LEU A 149 5.19 14.50 5.99
CA LEU A 149 6.53 14.96 5.62
C LEU A 149 7.61 14.11 6.31
N LEU A 150 7.44 13.83 7.60
CA LEU A 150 8.37 13.03 8.39
C LEU A 150 8.38 11.56 7.96
N ILE A 151 7.20 10.96 7.74
CA ILE A 151 7.10 9.51 7.46
C ILE A 151 7.29 9.15 5.97
N ARG A 152 7.16 10.11 5.04
CA ARG A 152 7.27 9.88 3.58
C ARG A 152 8.52 9.10 3.15
N PRO A 153 9.75 9.42 3.59
CA PRO A 153 10.93 8.63 3.19
C PRO A 153 10.83 7.17 3.65
N PHE A 154 10.33 6.95 4.87
CA PHE A 154 10.11 5.61 5.42
C PHE A 154 9.01 4.87 4.66
N HIS A 155 7.89 5.53 4.34
CA HIS A 155 6.80 4.96 3.54
C HIS A 155 7.33 4.41 2.21
N LYS A 156 8.08 5.22 1.45
CA LYS A 156 8.69 4.80 0.18
C LYS A 156 9.57 3.57 0.35
N LEU A 157 10.38 3.55 1.42
CA LEU A 157 11.27 2.43 1.70
C LEU A 157 10.50 1.16 2.09
N ILE A 158 9.45 1.28 2.91
CA ILE A 158 8.58 0.17 3.32
C ILE A 158 7.94 -0.44 2.07
N VAL A 159 7.25 0.35 1.25
CA VAL A 159 6.54 -0.15 0.06
C VAL A 159 7.50 -0.87 -0.89
N ARG A 160 8.67 -0.28 -1.18
CA ARG A 160 9.68 -0.89 -2.05
C ARG A 160 10.22 -2.20 -1.48
N ARG A 161 10.48 -2.26 -0.17
CA ARG A 161 10.99 -3.48 0.49
C ARG A 161 9.92 -4.56 0.60
N SER A 162 8.67 -4.19 0.86
CA SER A 162 7.52 -5.11 0.86
C SER A 162 7.37 -5.78 -0.49
N LEU A 163 7.36 -4.99 -1.59
CA LEU A 163 7.29 -5.53 -2.96
C LEU A 163 8.48 -6.45 -3.26
N ALA A 164 9.70 -6.02 -2.95
CA ALA A 164 10.89 -6.82 -3.20
C ALA A 164 10.89 -8.13 -2.40
N ARG A 165 10.37 -8.11 -1.16
CA ARG A 165 10.27 -9.30 -0.32
C ARG A 165 9.16 -10.24 -0.80
N ALA A 166 7.98 -9.72 -1.13
CA ALA A 166 6.87 -10.50 -1.69
C ALA A 166 7.30 -11.23 -2.97
N VAL A 167 8.02 -10.55 -3.87
CA VAL A 167 8.54 -11.16 -5.10
C VAL A 167 9.56 -12.26 -4.81
N ARG A 168 10.49 -12.04 -3.86
CA ARG A 168 11.45 -13.08 -3.45
C ARG A 168 10.76 -14.29 -2.81
N GLN A 169 9.64 -14.08 -2.14
CA GLN A 169 8.82 -15.13 -1.54
C GLN A 169 7.83 -15.74 -2.55
N GLY A 170 7.77 -15.25 -3.78
CA GLY A 170 6.84 -15.76 -4.79
C GLY A 170 5.37 -15.38 -4.55
N PHE A 171 5.11 -14.39 -3.68
CA PHE A 171 3.79 -14.10 -3.11
C PHE A 171 3.18 -15.31 -2.38
N ALA A 172 4.01 -16.12 -1.71
CA ALA A 172 3.60 -17.28 -0.91
C ALA A 172 3.68 -17.01 0.60
#